data_AF-A0A3T2HWD9-F1
#
_entry.id   AF-A0A3T2HWD9-F1
#
_cell.length_a   1.000
_cell.length_b   1.000
_cell.length_c   1.000
_cell.angle_alpha   90.00
_cell.angle_beta   90.00
_cell.angle_gamma   90.00
#
_symmetry.space_group_name_H-M   'P 1'
#
loop_
_entity.id
_entity.type
_entity.pdbx_description
1 polymer ?
#
loop_
_entity_poly.entity_id
_entity_poly.type
_entity_poly.pdbx_seq_one_letter_code
_entity_poly.pdbx_strand_id
1 'polypeptide(L)' 'MKTFKIWLKIYWVSGLCQNRSFEVEARTFKEAFDTAEKMVPRKKVKRIKHIRAKIVGYIFEPPQRGVN' A
#
# COMPACT_ATOMS: atom_id res chain seq x y z
N MET A 1 -1.81 4.22 14.33
CA MET A 1 -1.47 3.45 13.11
C MET A 1 -0.15 3.97 12.54
N LYS A 2 0.50 3.23 11.66
CA LYS A 2 1.71 3.70 10.95
C LYS A 2 1.43 3.74 9.45
N THR A 3 2.03 4.69 8.74
CA THR A 3 1.93 4.77 7.29
C THR A 3 3.10 4.02 6.66
N PHE A 4 2.77 3.05 5.83
CA PHE A 4 3.71 2.22 5.09
C PHE A 4 3.67 2.60 3.61
N LYS A 5 4.84 2.79 3.02
CA LYS A 5 5.00 2.81 1.56
C LYS A 5 5.40 1.43 1.10
N ILE A 6 4.56 0.84 0.27
CA ILE A 6 4.67 -0.52 -0.25
C ILE A 6 4.97 -0.43 -1.74
N TRP A 7 6.03 -1.10 -2.19
CA TRP A 7 6.36 -1.22 -3.61
C TRP A 7 5.99 -2.61 -4.12
N LEU A 8 5.13 -2.63 -5.13
CA LEU A 8 4.64 -3.82 -5.80
C LEU A 8 5.11 -3.83 -7.25
N LYS A 9 5.54 -5.00 -7.74
CA LYS A 9 5.71 -5.26 -9.17
C LYS A 9 4.49 -6.01 -9.67
N ILE A 10 3.73 -5.36 -10.54
CA ILE A 10 2.47 -5.86 -11.07
C ILE A 10 2.70 -6.33 -12.49
N TYR A 11 2.40 -7.60 -12.72
CA TYR A 11 2.37 -8.22 -14.04
C TYR A 11 0.93 -8.27 -14.51
N TRP A 12 0.61 -7.57 -15.58
CA TRP A 12 -0.72 -7.52 -16.17
C TRP A 12 -0.92 -8.68 -17.13
N VAL A 13 -2.19 -9.09 -17.32
CA VAL A 13 -2.55 -10.12 -18.31
C VAL A 13 -2.19 -9.69 -19.74
N SER A 14 -2.19 -8.38 -20.01
CA SER A 14 -1.76 -7.81 -21.30
C SER A 14 -0.27 -7.97 -21.61
N GLY A 15 0.54 -8.53 -20.70
CA GLY A 15 1.99 -8.65 -20.84
C GLY A 15 2.77 -7.45 -20.31
N LEU A 16 2.09 -6.36 -19.96
CA LEU A 16 2.72 -5.20 -19.33
C LEU A 16 3.23 -5.54 -17.92
N CYS A 17 4.40 -4.99 -17.56
CA CYS A 17 4.96 -5.09 -16.23
C CYS A 17 5.20 -3.67 -15.69
N GLN A 18 4.65 -3.37 -14.51
CA GLN A 18 4.77 -2.05 -13.89
C GLN A 18 5.18 -2.17 -12.42
N ASN A 19 6.09 -1.31 -11.99
CA ASN A 19 6.36 -1.10 -10.57
C ASN A 19 5.46 0.04 -10.08
N ARG A 20 4.69 -0.19 -9.02
CA ARG A 20 3.85 0.84 -8.38
C ARG A 20 4.14 0.89 -6.89
N SER A 21 4.07 2.09 -6.33
CA SER A 21 4.13 2.31 -4.89
C SER A 21 2.75 2.73 -4.36
N PHE A 22 2.39 2.20 -3.20
CA PHE A 22 1.16 2.53 -2.48
C PHE A 22 1.52 3.02 -1.09
N GLU A 23 0.84 4.04 -0.61
CA GLU A 23 0.92 4.48 0.78
C GLU A 23 -0.35 4.01 1.49
N VAL A 24 -0.17 3.21 2.53
CA VAL A 24 -1.26 2.53 3.25
C VAL A 24 -1.04 2.66 4.74
N GLU A 25 -2.13 2.88 5.46
CA GLU A 25 -2.12 2.84 6.92
C GLU A 25 -2.38 1.42 7.38
N ALA A 26 -1.50 0.90 8.23
CA ALA A 26 -1.64 -0.43 8.79
C ALA A 26 -1.05 -0.52 10.20
N ARG A 27 -1.27 -1.63 10.89
CA ARG A 27 -0.56 -1.96 12.14
C ARG A 27 0.69 -2.79 11.85
N THR A 28 0.63 -3.65 10.83
CA THR A 28 1.73 -4.54 10.45
C THR A 28 2.09 -4.43 8.96
N PHE A 29 3.29 -4.89 8.59
CA PHE A 29 3.68 -5.00 7.17
C PHE A 29 2.76 -5.94 6.38
N LYS A 30 2.30 -7.04 6.99
CA LYS A 30 1.41 -8.00 6.34
C LYS A 30 0.09 -7.34 5.92
N GLU A 31 -0.55 -6.64 6.86
CA GLU A 31 -1.77 -5.86 6.58
C GLU A 31 -1.54 -4.78 5.51
N ALA A 32 -0.38 -4.12 5.53
CA ALA A 32 -0.01 -3.12 4.54
C ALA A 32 0.08 -3.75 3.13
N PHE A 33 0.74 -4.90 2.98
CA PHE A 33 0.81 -5.61 1.71
C PHE A 33 -0.57 -6.08 1.23
N ASP A 34 -1.38 -6.68 2.11
CA ASP A 34 -2.72 -7.14 1.77
C ASP A 34 -3.62 -5.99 1.30
N THR A 35 -3.50 -4.82 1.95
CA THR A 35 -4.24 -3.61 1.58
C THR A 35 -3.75 -3.04 0.25
N ALA A 36 -2.43 -2.95 0.05
CA ALA A 36 -1.85 -2.49 -1.21
C ALA A 36 -2.23 -3.40 -2.39
N GLU A 37 -2.31 -4.72 -2.20
CA GLU A 37 -2.76 -5.65 -3.24
C GLU A 37 -4.24 -5.46 -3.60
N LYS A 38 -5.09 -5.19 -2.61
CA LYS A 38 -6.53 -4.94 -2.84
C LYS A 38 -6.77 -3.65 -3.62
N MET A 39 -5.86 -2.68 -3.54
CA MET A 39 -5.91 -1.45 -4.34
C MET A 39 -5.59 -1.69 -5.84
N VAL A 40 -5.04 -2.87 -6.19
CA VAL A 40 -4.77 -3.22 -7.58
C VAL A 40 -5.99 -3.94 -8.19
N PRO A 41 -6.45 -3.54 -9.40
CA PRO A 41 -7.61 -4.18 -10.04
C PRO A 41 -7.30 -5.62 -10.48
N ARG A 42 -7.63 -6.58 -9.60
CA ARG A 42 -7.31 -8.01 -9.74
C ARG A 42 -7.70 -8.65 -11.08
N LYS A 43 -8.81 -8.22 -11.69
CA LYS A 43 -9.30 -8.76 -12.97
C LYS A 43 -8.29 -8.64 -14.12
N LYS A 44 -7.39 -7.66 -14.08
CA LYS A 44 -6.39 -7.40 -15.13
C LYS A 44 -4.99 -7.90 -14.75
N VAL A 45 -4.80 -8.41 -13.53
CA VAL A 45 -3.50 -8.78 -12.99
C VAL A 45 -3.25 -10.26 -13.16
N LYS A 46 -2.09 -10.61 -13.72
CA LYS A 46 -1.58 -11.98 -13.80
C LYS A 46 -0.85 -12.37 -12.51
N ARG A 47 -0.03 -11.46 -11.97
CA ARG A 47 0.77 -11.71 -10.76
C ARG A 47 1.17 -10.40 -10.09
N ILE A 48 1.26 -10.41 -8.77
CA ILE A 48 1.88 -9.35 -7.98
C ILE A 48 3.11 -9.93 -7.29
N LYS A 49 4.21 -9.16 -7.23
CA LYS A 49 5.37 -9.45 -6.40
C LYS A 49 5.60 -8.31 -5.43
N HIS A 50 5.82 -8.65 -4.16
CA HIS A 50 6.25 -7.71 -3.12
C HIS A 50 7.73 -7.42 -3.32
N ILE A 51 8.09 -6.14 -3.48
CA ILE A 51 9.50 -5.74 -3.64
C ILE A 51 10.05 -5.22 -2.31
N ARG A 52 9.39 -4.20 -1.76
CA ARG A 52 9.90 -3.48 -0.60
C ARG A 52 8.74 -2.87 0.18
N ALA A 53 8.95 -2.70 1.47
CA ALA A 53 8.14 -1.85 2.32
C ALA A 53 9.05 -0.89 3.10
N LYS A 54 8.57 0.33 3.36
CA LYS A 54 9.22 1.31 4.23
C LYS A 54 8.16 2.02 5.05
N ILE A 55 8.44 2.26 6.34
CA ILE A 55 7.62 3.13 7.18
C ILE A 55 7.95 4.57 6.80
N VAL A 56 6.97 5.35 6.37
CA VAL A 56 7.16 6.74 5.92
C VAL A 56 7.00 7.71 7.09
N GLY A 57 6.15 7.38 8.06
CA GLY A 57 5.94 8.20 9.24
C GLY A 57 4.67 7.82 10.00
N TYR A 58 4.36 8.62 11.01
CA TYR A 58 3.04 8.69 11.62
C TYR A 58 2.30 9.87 10.99
N ILE A 59 1.05 9.66 10.61
CA ILE A 59 0.15 10.80 10.39
C ILE A 59 -0.06 11.40 11.77
N PHE A 60 0.54 12.57 12.00
CA PHE A 60 0.15 13.43 13.10
C PHE A 60 -1.26 13.91 12.77
N GLU A 61 -2.27 13.24 13.30
CA GLU A 61 -3.60 13.83 13.36
C GLU A 61 -3.46 15.06 14.29
N PRO A 62 -3.61 16.30 13.78
CA PRO A 62 -3.64 17.44 14.69
C PRO A 62 -4.78 17.18 15.67
N PRO A 63 -4.59 17.43 16.98
CA PRO A 63 -5.68 17.27 17.93
C PRO A 63 -6.88 18.05 17.39
N GLN A 64 -8.02 17.37 17.24
CA GLN A 64 -9.27 18.02 16.87
C GLN A 64 -9.50 19.11 17.92
N ARG A 65 -9.21 20.37 17.56
CA ARG A 65 -9.59 21.52 18.38
C ARG A 65 -11.10 21.51 18.48
N GLY A 66 -11.64 21.12 19.63
CA GLY A 66 -13.07 21.26 19.91
C GLY A 66 -13.76 20.05 20.53
N VAL A 67 -13.13 19.31 21.45
CA VAL A 67 -13.91 18.60 22.48
C VAL A 67 -13.81 19.47 23.74
N ASN A 68 -14.71 20.45 23.82
CA ASN A 68 -15.08 21.14 25.07
C ASN A 68 -16.21 20.35 25.72
#